data_AF-A0A554LHL8-F1
#
_entry.id   AF-A0A554LHL8-F1
#
_cell.length_a   1.000
_cell.length_b   1.000
_cell.length_c   1.000
_cell.angle_alpha   90.00
_cell.angle_beta   90.00
_cell.angle_gamma   90.00
#
_symmetry.space_group_name_H-M   'P 1'
#
loop_
_entity.id
_entity.type
_entity.pdbx_description
1 polymer ?
#
loop_
_entity_poly.entity_id
_entity_poly.type
_entity_poly.pdbx_seq_one_letter_code
_entity_poly.pdbx_strand_id
1 'polypeptide(L)' 'YFIPVGILILMYVLKIISSLKENLKDLQYSSFFYYFDANKSLIDNKIDNWSYLIFGGVIIVFTIIAVLWFRKRDIAVS' A
#
# COMPACT_ATOMS: atom_id res chain seq x y z
N TYR A 1 -4.92 -0.13 17.49
CA TYR A 1 -3.49 0.15 17.26
C TYR A 1 -2.78 -0.95 16.45
N PHE A 2 -3.12 -2.23 16.62
CA PHE A 2 -2.41 -3.34 15.96
C PHE A 2 -2.75 -3.59 14.47
N ILE A 3 -3.88 -3.07 13.99
CA ILE A 3 -4.32 -3.25 12.59
C ILE A 3 -3.27 -2.77 11.57
N PRO A 4 -2.73 -1.53 11.63
CA PRO A 4 -1.70 -1.08 10.68
C PRO A 4 -0.42 -1.92 10.74
N VAL A 5 -0.01 -2.36 11.93
CA VAL A 5 1.17 -3.23 12.11
C VAL A 5 0.94 -4.58 11.46
N GLY A 6 -0.24 -5.17 11.64
CA GLY A 6 -0.61 -6.43 11.00
C GLY A 6 -0.62 -6.35 9.47
N ILE A 7 -1.15 -5.24 8.92
CA ILE A 7 -1.14 -4.99 7.47
C ILE A 7 0.31 -4.90 6.94
N LEU A 8 1.19 -4.16 7.63
CA LEU A 8 2.59 -4.03 7.24
C LEU A 8 3.32 -5.39 7.25
N ILE A 9 3.13 -6.20 8.29
CA ILE A 9 3.72 -7.54 8.38
C ILE A 9 3.21 -8.41 7.22
N LEU A 10 1.90 -8.39 6.96
CA LEU A 10 1.31 -9.18 5.87
C LEU A 10 1.88 -8.77 4.51
N MET A 11 2.01 -7.47 4.23
CA MET A 11 2.60 -6.98 2.98
C MET A 11 4.07 -7.38 2.82
N TYR A 12 4.82 -7.44 3.91
CA TYR A 12 6.20 -7.91 3.89
C TYR A 12 6.28 -9.40 3.56
N VAL A 13 5.44 -10.22 4.22
CA VAL A 13 5.34 -11.67 3.95
C VAL A 13 4.93 -11.93 2.50
N LEU A 14 3.93 -11.20 1.98
CA LEU A 14 3.51 -11.32 0.58
C LEU A 14 4.64 -11.02 -0.41
N LYS A 15 5.46 -9.99 -0.14
CA LYS A 15 6.62 -9.67 -0.98
C LYS A 15 7.61 -10.85 -1.01
N ILE A 16 7.92 -11.45 0.14
CA ILE A 16 8.82 -12.60 0.20
C ILE A 16 8.24 -13.78 -0.58
N ILE A 17 6.98 -14.13 -0.35
CA ILE A 17 6.31 -15.25 -1.05
C ILE A 17 6.29 -15.02 -2.56
N SER A 18 6.04 -13.78 -3.00
CA SER A 18 6.06 -13.42 -4.43
C SER A 18 7.43 -13.61 -5.09
N SER A 19 8.53 -13.46 -4.33
CA SER A 19 9.88 -13.72 -4.85
C SER A 19 10.24 -15.21 -4.91
N LEU A 20 9.55 -16.07 -4.16
CA LEU A 20 9.86 -17.49 -4.05
C LEU A 20 9.24 -18.33 -5.17
N LYS A 21 8.16 -17.85 -5.81
CA LYS A 21 7.46 -18.60 -6.85
C LYS A 21 7.16 -17.72 -8.05
N GLU A 22 7.57 -18.17 -9.23
CA GLU A 22 7.40 -17.42 -10.48
C GLU A 22 5.92 -17.13 -10.82
N ASN A 23 5.03 -18.10 -10.58
CA ASN A 23 3.58 -17.93 -10.72
C ASN A 23 2.97 -16.93 -9.71
N LEU A 24 3.71 -16.50 -8.69
CA LEU A 24 3.29 -15.50 -7.71
C LEU A 24 4.06 -14.19 -7.86
N LYS A 25 4.88 -14.02 -8.91
CA LYS A 25 5.63 -12.78 -9.14
C LYS A 25 4.71 -11.58 -9.18
N ASP A 26 3.53 -11.68 -9.80
CA ASP A 26 2.60 -10.55 -9.90
C ASP A 26 2.06 -10.08 -8.53
N LEU A 27 2.11 -10.96 -7.52
CA LEU A 27 1.69 -10.61 -6.16
C LEU A 27 2.63 -9.58 -5.52
N GLN A 28 3.86 -9.43 -6.04
CA GLN A 28 4.80 -8.41 -5.57
C GLN A 28 4.23 -6.99 -5.76
N TYR A 29 3.47 -6.75 -6.84
CA TYR A 29 2.84 -5.46 -7.14
C TYR A 29 1.73 -5.09 -6.14
N SER A 30 1.22 -6.05 -5.36
CA SER A 30 0.26 -5.75 -4.29
C SER A 30 0.93 -5.19 -3.03
N SER A 31 2.26 -5.36 -2.88
CA SER A 31 3.00 -4.97 -1.70
C SER A 31 3.61 -3.57 -1.84
N PHE A 32 3.38 -2.71 -0.85
CA PHE A 32 4.03 -1.39 -0.78
C PHE A 32 5.56 -1.48 -0.79
N PHE A 33 6.13 -2.58 -0.27
CA PHE A 33 7.56 -2.83 -0.25
C PHE A 33 8.18 -3.16 -1.62
N TYR A 34 7.37 -3.42 -2.64
CA TYR A 34 7.87 -3.54 -4.02
C TYR A 34 8.20 -2.16 -4.58
N TYR A 35 7.34 -1.17 -4.34
CA TYR A 35 7.52 0.19 -4.82
C TYR A 35 8.41 1.04 -3.92
N PHE A 36 8.57 0.68 -2.65
CA PHE A 36 9.41 1.42 -1.71
C PHE A 36 10.74 0.70 -1.45
N ASP A 37 11.81 1.21 -2.06
CA ASP A 37 13.18 0.79 -1.76
C ASP A 37 13.74 1.65 -0.61
N ALA A 38 13.66 1.10 0.60
CA ALA A 38 14.14 1.77 1.80
C ALA A 38 15.64 2.06 1.77
N ASN A 39 16.45 1.18 1.15
CA ASN A 39 17.91 1.37 1.12
C ASN A 39 18.28 2.55 0.21
N LYS A 40 17.72 2.62 -1.00
CA LYS A 40 17.93 3.78 -1.89
C LYS A 40 17.38 5.07 -1.31
N SER A 41 16.22 5.00 -0.66
CA SER A 41 15.63 6.17 -0.02
C SER A 41 16.49 6.71 1.11
N LEU A 42 17.03 5.83 1.96
CA LEU A 42 17.85 6.22 3.12
C LEU A 42 19.28 6.61 2.75
N ILE A 43 19.88 5.95 1.76
CA ILE A 43 21.28 6.14 1.37
C ILE A 43 21.40 7.26 0.32
N ASP A 44 20.59 7.21 -0.73
CA ASP A 44 20.70 8.12 -1.87
C ASP A 44 19.77 9.34 -1.74
N ASN A 45 18.93 9.39 -0.69
CA ASN A 45 17.88 10.40 -0.51
C ASN A 45 16.94 10.52 -1.71
N LYS A 46 16.77 9.42 -2.45
CA LYS A 46 15.98 9.34 -3.67
C LYS A 46 14.85 8.33 -3.48
N ILE A 47 13.64 8.84 -3.54
CA ILE A 47 12.43 8.03 -3.68
C ILE A 47 12.09 8.00 -5.16
N ASP A 48 11.78 6.81 -5.69
CA ASP A 48 11.43 6.64 -7.09
C ASP A 48 10.11 7.35 -7.41
N ASN A 49 10.03 7.96 -8.61
CA ASN A 49 8.84 8.71 -9.02
C ASN A 49 7.59 7.83 -9.10
N TRP A 50 7.76 6.54 -9.44
CA TRP A 50 6.66 5.58 -9.46
C TRP A 50 6.09 5.34 -8.07
N SER A 51 6.92 5.36 -7.02
CA SER A 51 6.47 5.22 -5.63
C SER A 51 5.53 6.36 -5.25
N TYR A 52 5.89 7.61 -5.61
CA TYR A 52 5.04 8.77 -5.33
C TYR A 52 3.69 8.70 -6.05
N LEU A 53 3.70 8.29 -7.33
CA LEU A 53 2.48 8.17 -8.12
C LEU A 53 1.54 7.11 -7.54
N ILE A 54 2.07 5.94 -7.21
CA ILE A 54 1.27 4.82 -6.70
C ILE A 54 0.74 5.13 -5.29
N PHE A 55 1.60 5.61 -4.37
CA PHE A 55 1.13 5.97 -3.03
C PHE A 55 0.15 7.14 -3.06
N GLY A 56 0.40 8.16 -3.88
CA GLY A 56 -0.54 9.26 -4.10
C GLY A 56 -1.89 8.76 -4.62
N GLY A 57 -1.88 7.86 -5.60
CA GLY A 57 -3.09 7.22 -6.12
C GLY A 57 -3.86 6.44 -5.06
N VAL A 58 -3.16 5.62 -4.26
CA VAL A 58 -3.76 4.88 -3.14
C VAL A 58 -4.40 5.83 -2.14
N ILE A 59 -3.71 6.90 -1.74
CA ILE A 59 -4.26 7.90 -0.80
C ILE A 59 -5.55 8.50 -1.35
N ILE A 60 -5.56 8.93 -2.62
CA ILE A 60 -6.74 9.52 -3.26
C ILE A 60 -7.90 8.52 -3.29
N VAL A 61 -7.65 7.29 -3.74
CA VAL A 61 -8.69 6.25 -3.84
C VAL A 61 -9.29 5.93 -2.48
N PHE A 62 -8.46 5.70 -1.45
CA PHE A 62 -8.96 5.41 -0.10
C PHE A 62 -9.66 6.61 0.53
N THR A 63 -9.22 7.84 0.24
CA THR A 63 -9.91 9.05 0.69
C THR A 63 -11.30 9.15 0.07
N ILE A 64 -11.44 8.91 -1.24
CA ILE A 64 -12.74 8.92 -1.93
C ILE A 64 -13.65 7.83 -1.34
N ILE A 65 -13.14 6.60 -1.16
CA ILE A 65 -13.91 5.51 -0.56
C ILE A 65 -14.38 5.90 0.85
N ALA A 66 -13.50 6.46 1.68
CA ALA A 66 -13.84 6.93 3.00
C ALA A 66 -14.96 7.97 2.95
N VAL A 67 -14.82 9.00 2.10
CA VAL A 67 -15.85 10.05 1.94
C VAL A 67 -17.19 9.47 1.50
N LEU A 68 -17.22 8.56 0.51
CA LEU A 68 -18.46 7.94 0.05
C LEU A 68 -19.11 7.07 1.14
N TRP A 69 -18.30 6.32 1.89
CA TRP A 69 -18.78 5.46 2.97
C TRP A 69 -19.35 6.29 4.14
N PHE A 70 -18.62 7.32 4.57
CA PHE A 70 -19.07 8.19 5.67
C PHE A 70 -20.28 9.04 5.28
N ARG A 71 -20.35 9.55 4.04
CA ARG A 71 -21.55 10.25 3.55
C ARG A 71 -22.79 9.36 3.54
N LYS A 72 -22.68 8.08 3.16
CA LYS A 72 -23.80 7.13 3.21
C LYS A 72 -24.22 6.83 4.65
N ARG A 73 -23.27 6.73 5.57
CA ARG A 73 -23.55 6.51 7.00
C ARG A 73 -24.30 7.70 7.61
N ASP A 74 -23.90 8.92 7.31
CA ASP A 74 -24.51 10.12 7.90
C ASP A 74 -25.97 10.31 7.44
N ILE A 75 -26.35 9.84 6.24
CA ILE A 75 -27.73 9.84 5.75
C ILE A 75 -28.58 8.73 6.39
N ALA A 76 -27.98 7.58 6.73
CA ALA A 76 -28.69 6.42 7.30
C ALA A 76 -28.89 6.50 8.83
N VAL A 77 -28.24 7.45 9.50
CA VAL A 77 -28.30 7.65 10.97
C VAL A 77 -29.09 8.92 11.35
N SER A 78 -29.75 9.58 10.39
CA SER A 78 -30.75 10.64 10.67
C SER A 78 -32.16 10.09 10.79
#